data_AF-A0A3P7MHX5-F1
#
_entry.id   AF-A0A3P7MHX5-F1
#
_cell.length_a   1.000
_cell.length_b   1.000
_cell.length_c   1.000
_cell.angle_alpha   90.00
_cell.angle_beta   90.00
_cell.angle_gamma   90.00
#
_symmetry.space_group_name_H-M   'P 1'
#
loop_
_entity.id
_entity.type
_entity.pdbx_description
1 polymer ?
#
loop_
_entity_poly.entity_id
_entity_poly.type
_entity_poly.pdbx_seq_one_letter_code
_entity_poly.pdbx_strand_id
1 'polypeptide(L)' 'MDLIVKPMIELHMSEEEYCLLKTLSLFQQDCILSENGAAMCSRVRDRLLEGLSTHIERRFSNLSPVQRS' A
#
# COMPACT_ATOMS: atom_id res chain seq x y z
N MET A 1 -17.52 -10.63 0.85
CA MET A 1 -17.13 -9.20 0.87
C MET A 1 -16.75 -8.73 2.29
N ASP A 2 -17.26 -9.37 3.35
CA ASP A 2 -17.09 -8.89 4.74
C ASP A 2 -15.70 -9.03 5.38
N LEU A 3 -14.79 -9.81 4.78
CA LEU A 3 -13.49 -10.12 5.41
C LEU A 3 -12.52 -8.92 5.48
N ILE A 4 -12.63 -7.96 4.55
CA ILE A 4 -11.71 -6.81 4.48
C ILE A 4 -12.33 -5.56 5.11
N VAL A 5 -13.67 -5.45 5.07
CA VAL A 5 -14.40 -4.27 5.57
C VAL A 5 -14.20 -4.09 7.08
N LYS A 6 -14.21 -5.17 7.87
CA LYS A 6 -13.98 -5.10 9.32
C LYS A 6 -12.58 -4.55 9.67
N PRO A 7 -11.47 -5.11 9.14
CA PRO A 7 -10.14 -4.53 9.31
C PRO A 7 -10.04 -3.07 8.88
N MET A 8 -10.68 -2.68 7.76
CA MET A 8 -10.67 -1.29 7.29
C MET A 8 -11.32 -0.33 8.29
N ILE A 9 -12.44 -0.74 8.89
CA ILE A 9 -13.13 0.05 9.92
C ILE A 9 -12.25 0.17 11.18
N GLU A 10 -11.70 -0.95 11.65
CA GLU A 10 -10.86 -0.99 12.87
C GLU A 10 -9.58 -0.15 12.72
N LEU A 11 -8.98 -0.15 11.53
CA LEU A 11 -7.78 0.65 11.22
C LEU A 11 -8.11 2.10 10.85
N HIS A 12 -9.39 2.49 10.82
CA HIS A 12 -9.84 3.78 10.29
C HIS A 12 -9.27 4.10 8.90
N MET A 13 -9.15 3.07 8.07
CA MET A 13 -8.52 3.15 6.76
C MET A 13 -9.28 4.12 5.85
N SER A 14 -8.57 5.05 5.23
CA SER A 14 -9.12 5.96 4.23
C SER A 14 -9.37 5.24 2.89
N GLU A 15 -10.23 5.81 2.06
CA GLU A 15 -10.44 5.33 0.69
C GLU A 15 -9.14 5.38 -0.13
N GLU A 16 -8.27 6.37 0.12
CA GLU A 16 -6.97 6.52 -0.53
C GLU A 16 -6.02 5.37 -0.13
N GLU A 17 -5.93 5.06 1.16
CA GLU A 17 -5.14 3.93 1.69
C GLU A 17 -5.65 2.60 1.10
N TYR A 18 -6.97 2.42 1.03
CA TYR A 18 -7.57 1.25 0.39
C TYR A 18 -7.22 1.14 -1.09
N CYS A 19 -7.34 2.23 -1.85
CA CYS A 19 -6.99 2.27 -3.27
C CYS A 19 -5.51 1.93 -3.49
N LEU A 20 -4.60 2.46 -2.67
CA LEU A 20 -3.17 2.17 -2.73
C LEU A 20 -2.89 0.69 -2.44
N LEU A 21 -3.47 0.13 -1.37
CA LEU A 21 -3.32 -1.28 -1.02
C LEU A 21 -3.91 -2.22 -2.08
N LYS A 22 -5.06 -1.89 -2.64
CA LYS A 22 -5.65 -2.63 -3.77
C LYS A 22 -4.75 -2.57 -4.99
N THR A 23 -4.18 -1.41 -5.31
CA THR A 23 -3.25 -1.27 -6.44
C THR A 23 -1.99 -2.09 -6.21
N LEU A 24 -1.40 -2.03 -5.01
CA LEU A 24 -0.25 -2.88 -4.64
C LEU A 24 -0.56 -4.38 -4.80
N SER A 25 -1.78 -4.82 -4.47
CA SER A 25 -2.20 -6.21 -4.66
C SER A 25 -2.30 -6.65 -6.13
N LEU A 26 -2.41 -5.72 -7.08
CA LEU A 26 -2.42 -6.02 -8.52
C LEU A 26 -1.00 -6.21 -9.09
N PHE A 27 0.00 -5.57 -8.48
CA PHE A 27 1.40 -5.67 -8.89
C PHE A 27 2.16 -6.72 -8.06
N GLN A 28 1.65 -7.95 -7.99
CA GLN A 28 2.35 -9.04 -7.28
C GLN A 28 3.53 -9.59 -8.08
N GLN A 29 4.57 -10.08 -7.37
CA GLN A 29 5.75 -10.69 -8.00
C GLN A 29 5.43 -12.03 -8.67
N ASP A 30 4.32 -12.67 -8.30
CA ASP A 30 3.92 -13.99 -8.83
C ASP A 30 3.32 -13.94 -10.25
N CYS A 31 3.30 -12.77 -10.88
CA CYS A 31 2.89 -12.64 -12.26
C CYS A 31 3.97 -13.19 -13.20
N ILE A 32 3.60 -14.05 -14.15
CA ILE A 32 4.49 -14.49 -15.24
C ILE A 32 4.75 -13.28 -16.14
N LEU A 33 5.82 -12.55 -15.84
CA LEU A 33 6.24 -11.35 -16.55
C LEU A 33 7.57 -11.60 -17.25
N SER A 34 7.81 -10.87 -18.34
CA SER A 34 9.17 -10.73 -18.87
C SER A 34 10.05 -10.00 -17.84
N GLU A 35 11.38 -10.13 -17.94
CA GLU A 35 12.32 -9.44 -17.04
C GLU A 35 12.05 -7.93 -16.98
N ASN A 36 11.78 -7.31 -18.14
CA ASN A 36 11.43 -5.88 -18.21
C ASN A 36 10.07 -5.60 -17.53
N GLY A 37 9.08 -6.47 -17.72
CA GLY A 37 7.78 -6.37 -17.05
C GLY A 37 7.90 -6.48 -15.53
N ALA A 38 8.74 -7.39 -15.03
CA ALA A 38 9.03 -7.55 -13.61
C ALA A 38 9.73 -6.30 -13.05
N ALA A 39 10.72 -5.76 -13.76
CA ALA A 39 11.42 -4.52 -13.36
C ALA A 39 10.48 -3.30 -13.35
N MET A 40 9.51 -3.23 -14.26
CA MET A 40 8.48 -2.20 -14.24
C MET A 40 7.53 -2.37 -13.06
N CYS A 41 7.05 -3.59 -12.79
CA CYS A 41 6.19 -3.87 -11.65
C CYS A 41 6.88 -3.53 -10.32
N SER A 42 8.16 -3.88 -10.17
CA SER A 42 8.95 -3.49 -8.99
C SER A 42 8.96 -1.97 -8.80
N ARG A 43 9.31 -1.21 -9.85
CA ARG A 43 9.35 0.25 -9.79
C ARG A 43 8.00 0.88 -9.44
N VAL A 44 6.91 0.34 -9.98
CA VAL A 44 5.56 0.82 -9.67
C VAL A 44 5.22 0.53 -8.21
N ARG A 45 5.51 -0.67 -7.70
CA ARG A 45 5.31 -1.01 -6.28
C ARG A 45 6.10 -0.09 -5.36
N ASP A 46 7.37 0.15 -5.67
CA ASP A 46 8.24 0.99 -4.83
C ASP A 46 7.65 2.41 -4.70
N ARG A 47 7.17 2.97 -5.82
CA ARG A 47 6.49 4.28 -5.83
C ARG A 47 5.17 4.28 -5.05
N LEU A 48 4.38 3.21 -5.14
CA LEU A 48 3.12 3.09 -4.39
C LEU A 48 3.37 2.95 -2.89
N LEU A 49 4.42 2.21 -2.49
CA LEU A 49 4.84 2.07 -1.09
C LEU A 49 5.35 3.40 -0.53
N GLU A 50 6.15 4.15 -1.29
CA GLU A 50 6.60 5.50 -0.92
C GLU A 50 5.41 6.46 -0.74
N GLY A 51 4.44 6.42 -1.65
CA GLY A 51 3.21 7.20 -1.55
C GLY A 51 2.39 6.87 -0.30
N LEU A 52 2.23 5.57 0.00
CA LEU A 52 1.52 5.11 1.20
C LEU A 52 2.27 5.52 2.47
N SER A 53 3.60 5.36 2.52
CA SER A 53 4.43 5.81 3.64
C SER A 53 4.26 7.30 3.90
N THR A 54 4.35 8.11 2.85
CA THR A 54 4.15 9.57 2.93
C THR A 54 2.76 9.93 3.45
N HIS A 55 1.71 9.22 3.00
CA HIS A 55 0.35 9.43 3.49
C HIS A 55 0.24 9.14 4.99
N ILE A 56 0.76 7.99 5.44
CA ILE A 56 0.75 7.57 6.85
C ILE A 56 1.53 8.58 7.72
N GLU A 57 2.71 9.02 7.26
CA GLU A 57 3.52 10.01 7.98
C GLU A 57 2.79 11.34 8.17
N ARG A 58 2.07 11.82 7.14
CA ARG A 58 1.25 13.04 7.23
C ARG A 58 0.07 12.86 8.16
N ARG A 59 -0.64 11.72 8.04
CA ARG A 59 -1.82 11.40 8.85
C ARG A 59 -1.48 11.23 10.33
N PHE A 60 -0.34 10.64 10.63
CA PHE A 60 0.14 10.39 11.98
C PHE A 60 1.38 11.21 12.30
N SER A 61 1.38 12.51 11.96
CA SER A 61 2.52 13.42 12.15
C SER A 61 3.07 13.45 13.58
N ASN A 62 2.22 13.13 14.55
CA ASN A 62 2.51 13.21 15.99
C ASN A 62 3.08 11.92 16.58
N LEU A 63 3.09 10.81 15.82
CA LEU A 63 3.68 9.54 16.23
C LEU A 63 5.15 9.48 15.79
N SER A 64 6.03 8.86 16.55
CA SER A 64 7.38 8.56 16.05
C SER A 64 7.33 7.46 14.97
N PRO A 65 8.34 7.31 14.10
CA PRO A 65 8.35 6.25 13.06
C PRO A 65 8.10 4.85 13.62
N VAL A 66 8.63 4.54 14.82
CA VAL A 66 8.46 3.25 15.51
C VAL A 66 7.02 3.03 15.98
N GLN A 67 6.28 4.10 16.25
CA GLN A 67 4.86 4.02 16.65
C GLN A 67 3.91 3.94 15.45
N ARG A 68 4.43 4.13 14.23
CA ARG A 68 3.66 4.07 12.97
C ARG A 68 3.77 2.71 12.27
N SER A 69 4.71 1.85 12.68
CA SER A 69 5.00 0.51 12.17
C SER A 69 4.43 -0.58 13.05
#